data_AF-A0A7Z9CAB3-F1
#
_entry.id   AF-A0A7Z9CAB3-F1
#
_cell.length_a   1.000
_cell.length_b   1.000
_cell.length_c   1.000
_cell.angle_alpha   90.00
_cell.angle_beta   90.00
_cell.angle_gamma   90.00
#
_symmetry.space_group_name_H-M   'P 1'
#
loop_
_entity.id
_entity.type
_entity.pdbx_description
1 polymer ?
#
loop_
_entity_poly.entity_id
_entity_poly.type
_entity_poly.pdbx_seq_one_letter_code
_entity_poly.pdbx_strand_id
1 'polypeptide(L)'
;MASALRARRAQVGLTYEELADKTGIPRISLARLFTEKRPIYITQLASIAEALQSTPGELTREAERESMRRHGNPWGFPQELADSAPGSPLDGIDPITYTEEALARARLAASQEEYGAAANRPQPDREREDGA
;
A
#
# COMPACT_ATOMS: atom_id res chain seq x y z
N MET A 1 -1.07 3.86 12.90
CA MET A 1 -2.01 2.72 13.15
C MET A 1 -2.86 2.93 14.39
N ALA A 2 -2.26 3.31 15.52
CA ALA A 2 -2.96 3.42 16.80
C ALA A 2 -4.09 4.46 16.79
N SER A 3 -3.95 5.51 15.98
CA SER A 3 -5.04 6.48 15.77
C SER A 3 -6.29 5.86 15.16
N ALA A 4 -6.15 5.01 14.15
CA ALA A 4 -7.28 4.34 13.49
C ALA A 4 -8.01 3.41 14.47
N LEU A 5 -7.25 2.65 15.27
CA LEU A 5 -7.82 1.80 16.33
C LEU A 5 -8.57 2.60 17.38
N ARG A 6 -8.03 3.75 17.82
CA ARG A 6 -8.71 4.66 18.75
C ARG A 6 -10.01 5.20 18.16
N ALA A 7 -9.98 5.62 16.91
CA ALA A 7 -11.17 6.14 16.21
C ALA A 7 -12.25 5.06 16.08
N ARG A 8 -11.89 3.86 15.61
CA ARG A 8 -12.84 2.75 15.48
C ARG A 8 -13.41 2.32 16.83
N ARG A 9 -12.57 2.21 17.86
CA ARG A 9 -13.05 1.94 19.22
C ARG A 9 -14.06 2.98 19.69
N ALA A 10 -13.80 4.26 19.45
CA ALA A 10 -14.73 5.33 19.81
C ALA A 10 -16.06 5.24 19.04
N GLN A 11 -16.04 4.84 17.76
CA GLN A 11 -17.25 4.62 16.96
C GLN A 11 -18.10 3.45 17.48
N VAL A 12 -17.46 2.35 17.87
CA VAL A 12 -18.15 1.15 18.39
C VAL A 12 -18.55 1.33 19.86
N GLY A 13 -17.99 2.33 20.56
CA GLY A 13 -18.32 2.65 21.95
C GLY A 13 -17.69 1.72 22.99
N LEU A 14 -16.76 0.84 22.61
CA LEU A 14 -16.16 -0.13 23.53
C LEU A 14 -15.10 0.51 24.42
N THR A 15 -15.14 0.21 25.71
CA THR A 15 -14.07 0.51 26.66
C THR A 15 -12.84 -0.39 26.42
N TYR A 16 -11.71 -0.03 27.02
CA TYR A 16 -10.52 -0.89 26.97
C TYR A 16 -10.68 -2.18 27.77
N GLU A 17 -11.60 -2.22 28.74
CA GLU A 17 -11.91 -3.42 29.52
C GLU A 17 -12.72 -4.39 28.68
N GLU A 18 -13.81 -3.93 28.07
CA GLU A 18 -14.62 -4.78 27.18
C GLU A 18 -13.82 -5.28 25.97
N LEU A 19 -12.89 -4.46 25.46
CA LEU A 19 -12.00 -4.88 24.39
C LEU A 19 -11.00 -5.94 24.87
N ALA A 20 -10.50 -5.83 26.11
CA ALA A 20 -9.62 -6.84 26.70
C ALA A 20 -10.36 -8.18 26.85
N ASP A 21 -11.59 -8.14 27.35
CA ASP A 21 -12.42 -9.33 27.55
C ASP A 21 -12.74 -10.03 26.22
N LYS A 22 -13.07 -9.26 25.19
CA LYS A 22 -13.39 -9.81 23.85
C LYS A 22 -12.17 -10.38 23.13
N THR A 23 -11.00 -9.78 23.30
CA THR A 23 -9.78 -10.14 22.55
C THR A 23 -8.88 -11.12 23.30
N GLY A 24 -9.09 -11.29 24.61
CA GLY A 24 -8.15 -11.99 25.51
C GLY A 24 -6.82 -11.26 25.70
N ILE A 25 -6.67 -10.03 25.18
CA ILE A 25 -5.44 -9.24 25.29
C ILE A 25 -5.51 -8.40 26.57
N PRO A 26 -4.50 -8.47 27.46
CA PRO A 26 -4.50 -7.68 28.69
C PRO A 26 -4.67 -6.17 28.41
N ARG A 27 -5.47 -5.48 29.24
CA ARG A 27 -5.74 -4.04 29.13
C ARG A 27 -4.46 -3.19 29.02
N ILE A 28 -3.42 -3.52 29.78
CA ILE A 28 -2.12 -2.81 29.74
C ILE A 28 -1.46 -2.97 28.36
N SER A 29 -1.57 -4.15 27.77
CA SER A 29 -1.05 -4.44 26.42
C SER A 29 -1.84 -3.64 25.38
N LEU A 30 -3.18 -3.64 25.44
CA LEU A 30 -4.02 -2.81 24.57
C LEU A 30 -3.67 -1.32 24.68
N ALA A 31 -3.49 -0.80 25.89
CA ALA A 31 -3.08 0.60 26.09
C ALA A 31 -1.72 0.91 25.42
N ARG A 32 -0.76 -0.01 25.45
CA ARG A 32 0.55 0.16 24.78
C ARG A 32 0.44 0.08 23.26
N LEU A 33 -0.41 -0.78 22.73
CA LEU A 33 -0.68 -0.89 21.28
C LEU A 33 -1.38 0.38 20.78
N PHE A 34 -2.34 0.90 21.54
CA PHE A 34 -3.13 2.10 21.19
C PHE A 34 -2.38 3.42 21.43
N THR A 35 -1.20 3.38 22.05
CA THR A 35 -0.30 4.53 22.21
C THR A 35 0.89 4.50 21.25
N GLU A 36 0.90 3.59 20.26
CA GLU A 36 1.98 3.45 19.27
C GLU A 36 3.36 3.14 19.90
N LYS A 37 3.39 2.75 21.18
CA LYS A 37 4.62 2.37 21.91
C LYS A 37 5.14 0.99 21.52
N ARG A 38 4.31 0.17 20.87
CA ARG A 38 4.68 -1.16 20.38
C ARG A 38 4.10 -1.43 18.99
N PRO A 39 4.84 -2.18 18.15
CA PRO A 39 4.28 -2.70 16.91
C PRO A 39 3.12 -3.65 17.20
N ILE A 40 2.16 -3.70 16.28
CA ILE A 40 0.99 -4.57 16.35
C ILE A 40 1.20 -5.71 15.36
N TYR A 41 1.21 -6.95 15.85
CA TYR A 41 1.32 -8.11 14.97
C TYR A 41 0.01 -8.41 14.26
N ILE A 42 0.06 -9.01 13.07
CA ILE A 42 -1.13 -9.27 12.24
C ILE A 42 -2.18 -10.14 12.96
N THR A 43 -1.74 -11.10 13.78
CA THR A 43 -2.61 -11.97 14.58
C THR A 43 -3.37 -11.18 15.65
N GLN A 44 -2.68 -10.25 16.32
CA GLN A 44 -3.30 -9.35 17.30
C GLN A 44 -4.25 -8.37 16.62
N LEU A 45 -3.87 -7.87 15.44
CA LEU A 45 -4.71 -7.00 14.65
C LEU A 45 -6.01 -7.70 14.23
N ALA A 46 -5.95 -8.98 13.84
CA ALA A 46 -7.13 -9.77 13.50
C ALA A 46 -8.12 -9.88 14.68
N SER A 47 -7.64 -10.26 15.86
CA SER A 47 -8.49 -10.35 17.05
C SER A 47 -9.09 -9.00 17.46
N ILE A 48 -8.30 -7.92 17.37
CA ILE A 48 -8.79 -6.57 17.68
C ILE A 48 -9.82 -6.12 16.63
N ALA A 49 -9.60 -6.40 15.35
CA ALA A 49 -10.50 -6.04 14.28
C ALA A 49 -11.87 -6.71 14.45
N GLU A 50 -11.87 -8.01 14.76
CA GLU A 50 -13.08 -8.77 15.04
C GLU A 50 -13.87 -8.17 16.21
N ALA A 51 -13.20 -7.88 17.33
CA ALA A 51 -13.84 -7.25 18.48
C ALA A 51 -14.39 -5.83 18.19
N LEU A 52 -13.78 -5.13 17.22
CA LEU A 52 -14.19 -3.81 16.74
C LEU A 52 -15.14 -3.86 15.54
N GLN A 53 -15.70 -5.03 15.20
CA GLN A 53 -16.64 -5.22 14.08
C GLN A 53 -16.08 -4.62 12.77
N SER A 54 -14.83 -4.95 12.45
CA SER A 54 -14.12 -4.48 11.27
C SER A 54 -13.15 -5.55 10.77
N THR A 55 -12.54 -5.32 9.61
CA THR A 55 -11.47 -6.19 9.10
C THR A 55 -10.10 -5.56 9.29
N PRO A 56 -9.01 -6.36 9.36
CA PRO A 56 -7.65 -5.82 9.38
C PRO A 56 -7.36 -4.89 8.20
N GLY A 57 -7.89 -5.20 7.01
CA GLY A 57 -7.72 -4.38 5.81
C GLY A 57 -8.36 -3.00 5.94
N GLU A 58 -9.55 -2.90 6.50
CA GLU A 58 -10.22 -1.62 6.76
C GLU A 58 -9.43 -0.75 7.73
N LEU A 59 -8.97 -1.34 8.84
CA LEU A 59 -8.17 -0.63 9.85
C LEU A 59 -6.84 -0.12 9.28
N THR A 60 -6.20 -0.91 8.42
CA THR A 60 -4.97 -0.52 7.73
C THR A 60 -5.23 0.64 6.77
N ARG A 61 -6.27 0.57 5.93
CA ARG A 61 -6.65 1.67 5.02
C ARG A 61 -7.00 2.96 5.77
N GLU A 62 -7.69 2.87 6.91
CA GLU A 62 -7.97 4.01 7.78
C GLU A 62 -6.67 4.61 8.33
N ALA A 63 -5.73 3.77 8.76
CA ALA A 63 -4.43 4.21 9.25
C ALA A 63 -3.57 4.84 8.16
N GLU A 64 -3.60 4.31 6.94
CA GLU A 64 -2.93 4.88 5.77
C GLU A 64 -3.50 6.25 5.42
N ARG A 65 -4.83 6.37 5.32
CA ARG A 65 -5.51 7.67 5.08
C ARG A 65 -5.10 8.70 6.14
N GLU A 66 -5.07 8.31 7.41
CA GLU A 66 -4.66 9.21 8.49
C GLU A 66 -3.17 9.55 8.43
N SER A 67 -2.32 8.58 8.08
CA SER A 67 -0.89 8.82 7.87
C SER A 67 -0.65 9.81 6.73
N MET A 68 -1.37 9.66 5.62
CA MET A 68 -1.34 10.53 4.45
C MET A 68 -1.74 11.96 4.81
N ARG A 69 -2.79 12.13 5.62
CA ARG A 69 -3.22 13.45 6.11
C ARG A 69 -2.17 14.13 6.98
N ARG A 70 -1.49 13.37 7.85
CA ARG A 70 -0.53 13.92 8.81
C ARG A 70 0.85 14.16 8.25
N HIS A 71 1.34 13.26 7.41
CA HIS A 71 2.73 13.24 6.95
C HIS A 71 2.84 13.53 5.43
N GLY A 72 1.73 13.71 4.72
CA GLY A 72 1.71 13.80 3.26
C GLY A 72 1.98 12.45 2.60
N ASN A 73 2.11 12.42 1.27
CA ASN A 73 2.57 11.23 0.55
C ASN A 73 4.04 10.95 0.91
N PRO A 74 4.37 9.88 1.65
CA PRO A 74 5.76 9.59 2.00
C PRO A 74 6.62 9.26 0.78
N TRP A 75 6.01 8.93 -0.35
CA TRP A 75 6.68 8.59 -1.60
C TRP A 75 6.68 9.74 -2.63
N GLY A 76 6.12 10.90 -2.30
CA GLY A 76 6.21 12.10 -3.14
C GLY A 76 5.54 12.02 -4.52
N PHE A 77 4.84 10.93 -4.86
CA PHE A 77 4.05 10.87 -6.09
C PHE A 77 2.94 11.93 -6.03
N PRO A 78 2.81 12.80 -7.05
CA PRO A 78 1.64 13.65 -7.18
C PRO A 78 0.38 12.80 -7.12
N GLN A 79 -0.65 13.21 -6.37
CA GLN A 79 -1.91 12.47 -6.30
C GLN A 79 -2.52 12.25 -7.71
N GLU A 80 -2.31 13.22 -8.61
CA GLU A 80 -2.65 13.12 -10.04
C GLU A 80 -2.00 11.91 -10.73
N LEU A 81 -0.81 11.49 -10.32
CA LEU A 81 -0.12 10.32 -10.87
C LEU A 81 -0.70 8.99 -10.33
N ALA A 82 -1.25 8.98 -9.12
CA ALA A 82 -1.92 7.82 -8.53
C ALA A 82 -3.32 7.62 -9.13
N ASP A 83 -4.04 8.72 -9.39
CA ASP A 83 -5.36 8.71 -10.00
C ASP A 83 -5.30 8.47 -11.53
N SER A 84 -4.17 8.82 -12.16
CA SER A 84 -3.92 8.65 -13.60
C SER A 84 -3.04 7.42 -13.92
N ALA A 85 -2.53 6.72 -12.91
CA ALA A 85 -1.94 5.41 -13.12
C ALA A 85 -3.02 4.51 -13.73
N PRO A 86 -2.80 3.92 -14.93
CA PRO A 86 -3.66 2.81 -15.33
C PRO A 86 -3.58 1.80 -14.20
N GLY A 87 -4.74 1.37 -13.68
CA GLY A 87 -4.80 0.38 -12.60
C GLY A 87 -3.75 -0.68 -12.86
N SER A 88 -2.94 -0.99 -11.84
CA SER A 88 -1.74 -1.81 -12.03
C SER A 88 -2.15 -3.03 -12.86
N PRO A 89 -1.34 -3.52 -13.82
CA PRO A 89 -1.71 -4.72 -14.59
C PRO A 89 -2.03 -5.94 -13.70
N LEU A 90 -1.68 -5.85 -12.41
CA LEU A 90 -1.88 -6.81 -11.34
C LEU A 90 -3.05 -6.47 -10.38
N ASP A 91 -3.66 -5.29 -10.49
CA ASP A 91 -4.85 -4.92 -9.72
C ASP A 91 -6.04 -5.77 -10.21
N GLY A 92 -6.45 -6.73 -9.39
CA GLY A 92 -7.48 -7.72 -9.72
C GLY A 92 -6.95 -9.12 -10.08
N ILE A 93 -5.62 -9.32 -10.05
CA ILE A 93 -5.02 -10.65 -10.14
C ILE A 93 -4.74 -11.15 -8.70
N ASP A 94 -5.45 -12.20 -8.28
CA ASP A 94 -5.11 -12.90 -7.03
C ASP A 94 -3.63 -13.34 -7.09
N PRO A 95 -2.83 -13.15 -6.02
CA PRO A 95 -1.36 -13.26 -6.04
C PRO A 95 -0.80 -14.64 -6.43
N ILE A 96 -1.67 -15.62 -6.67
CA ILE A 96 -1.36 -17.01 -6.94
C ILE A 96 -1.62 -17.41 -8.41
N THR A 97 -2.26 -16.55 -9.24
CA THR A 97 -2.63 -16.90 -10.61
C THR A 97 -1.86 -16.05 -11.63
N TYR A 98 -0.55 -16.29 -11.73
CA TYR A 98 0.20 -15.87 -12.91
C TYR A 98 0.17 -17.00 -13.93
N THR A 99 -0.81 -16.98 -14.85
CA THR A 99 -0.69 -17.80 -16.04
C THR A 99 0.46 -17.24 -16.90
N GLU A 100 1.26 -18.13 -17.52
CA GLU A 100 2.36 -17.73 -18.39
C GLU A 100 1.94 -16.72 -19.46
N GLU A 101 0.69 -16.81 -19.91
CA GLU A 101 0.10 -15.94 -20.92
C GLU A 101 -0.03 -14.48 -20.46
N ALA A 102 -0.38 -14.24 -19.19
CA ALA A 102 -0.47 -12.90 -18.61
C ALA A 102 0.93 -12.26 -18.47
N LEU A 103 1.91 -13.06 -18.05
CA LEU A 103 3.30 -12.62 -17.94
C LEU A 103 3.92 -12.34 -19.32
N ALA A 104 3.59 -13.15 -20.34
CA ALA A 104 4.03 -12.95 -21.71
C ALA A 104 3.47 -11.66 -22.30
N ARG A 105 2.18 -11.37 -22.10
CA ARG A 105 1.55 -10.11 -22.54
C ARG A 105 2.18 -8.89 -21.86
N ALA A 106 2.41 -8.94 -20.55
CA ALA A 106 3.06 -7.85 -19.82
C ALA A 106 4.49 -7.58 -20.33
N ARG A 107 5.27 -8.63 -20.60
CA ARG A 107 6.62 -8.51 -21.18
C ARG A 107 6.61 -7.92 -22.59
N LEU A 108 5.61 -8.28 -23.40
CA LEU A 108 5.49 -7.79 -24.78
C LEU A 108 5.08 -6.31 -24.82
N ALA A 109 4.21 -5.88 -23.91
CA ALA A 109 3.83 -4.48 -23.75
C ALA A 109 5.03 -3.61 -23.32
N ALA A 110 5.80 -4.06 -22.33
CA ALA A 110 7.01 -3.37 -21.89
C ALA A 110 8.08 -3.28 -23.01
N SER A 111 8.21 -4.34 -23.83
CA SER A 111 9.15 -4.37 -24.96
C SER A 111 8.77 -3.40 -26.10
N GLN A 112 7.49 -3.11 -26.32
CA GLN A 112 7.07 -2.19 -27.40
C GLN A 112 7.36 -0.72 -27.07
N GLU A 113 7.26 -0.32 -25.80
CA GLU A 113 7.62 1.03 -25.35
C GLU A 113 9.13 1.29 -25.46
N GLU A 114 9.95 0.28 -25.13
CA GLU A 114 11.41 0.38 -25.16
C GLU A 114 11.96 0.46 -26.60
N TYR A 115 11.34 -0.25 -27.55
CA TYR A 115 11.68 -0.14 -28.98
C TYR A 115 11.14 1.15 -29.63
N GLY A 116 9.97 1.64 -29.23
CA GLY A 116 9.42 2.90 -29.74
C GLY A 116 10.26 4.13 -29.36
N ALA A 117 10.84 4.14 -28.16
CA ALA A 117 11.70 5.22 -27.68
C ALA A 117 13.10 5.21 -28.32
N ALA A 118 13.60 4.05 -28.77
CA ALA A 118 14.91 3.94 -29.41
C ALA A 118 14.92 4.47 -30.86
N ALA A 119 13.78 4.48 -31.54
CA ALA A 119 13.66 4.90 -32.94
C ALA A 119 13.80 6.42 -33.18
N ASN A 120 13.75 7.26 -32.13
CA ASN A 120 13.71 8.72 -32.25
C ASN A 120 14.89 9.43 -31.55
N ARG A 121 16.00 8.74 -31.32
CA ARG A 121 17.25 9.40 -30.89
C ARG A 121 17.95 10.00 -32.11
N PRO A 122 18.23 11.31 -32.15
CA PRO A 122 19.07 11.87 -33.20
C PRO A 122 20.45 11.20 -33.12
N GLN A 123 20.93 10.68 -34.26
CA GLN A 123 22.28 10.11 -34.33
C GLN A 123 23.31 11.23 -34.11
N PRO A 124 24.33 11.04 -33.26
CA PRO A 124 25.40 12.01 -33.14
C PRO A 124 26.15 12.11 -34.47
N ASP A 125 26.37 13.34 -34.93
CA ASP A 125 27.07 13.68 -36.17
C ASP A 125 28.41 12.94 -36.22
N ARG A 126 28.59 12.10 -37.26
CA ARG A 126 29.90 11.54 -37.58
C ARG A 126 30.74 12.66 -38.19
N GLU A 127 31.65 13.20 -37.40
CA GLU A 127 32.69 14.12 -37.87
C GLU A 127 33.43 13.46 -39.05
N ARG A 128 33.49 14.19 -40.17
CA ARG A 128 34.29 13.81 -41.34
C ARG A 128 35.76 14.02 -40.99
N GLU A 129 36.48 12.93 -40.73
CA GLU A 129 37.93 12.91 -40.89
C GLU A 129 38.24 12.87 -42.39
N ASP A 130 38.28 14.04 -43.03
CA ASP A 130 38.90 14.20 -44.35
C ASP A 130 40.42 14.36 -44.14
N GLY A 131 41.14 13.23 -44.25
CA GLY A 131 42.59 13.20 -44.43
C GLY A 131 42.94 13.15 -45.91
N ALA A 132 43.56 14.21 -46.42
CA ALA A 132 44.38 14.21 -47.64
C ALA A 132 45.46 15.29 -47.53
#